data_AF-A0A821THN0-F1
#
_entry.id   AF-A0A821THN0-F1
#
_cell.length_a   1.000
_cell.length_b   1.000
_cell.length_c   1.000
_cell.angle_alpha   90.00
_cell.angle_beta   90.00
_cell.angle_gamma   90.00
#
_symmetry.space_group_name_H-M   'P 1'
#
loop_
_entity.id
_entity.type
_entity.pdbx_description
1 polymer ?
#
loop_
_entity_poly.entity_id
_entity_poly.type
_entity_poly.pdbx_seq_one_letter_code
_entity_poly.pdbx_strand_id
1 'polypeptide(L)'
;NTQRAFCDNTKEKRYILLGHKWFCSAPMSDGFLVLAQIYNDDNINQSSSYSKPSCFFVPRWLPNGQRNPFYIQRLKDKVGNRSNASCELEFNNTQGWLLGKEHDGVKVIIDMINGTRLDSAISSAALIRQALVQATWHTRHRKAFGRLLINQPLMKQVLIDLLLESEAATTLVMYLATLYDLTYNNMYSNNTG
;
A
#
# COMPACT_ATOMS: atom_id res chain seq x y z
N ASN A 1 -11.76 12.37 3.35
CA ASN A 1 -11.23 11.46 4.38
C ASN A 1 -10.99 12.22 5.67
N THR A 2 -12.05 12.57 6.37
CA THR A 2 -11.98 13.24 7.69
C THR A 2 -12.02 12.17 8.77
N GLN A 3 -10.86 11.57 9.04
CA GLN A 3 -10.71 10.58 10.10
C GLN A 3 -10.25 11.30 11.36
N ARG A 4 -11.07 11.26 12.40
CA ARG A 4 -10.81 11.87 13.71
C ARG A 4 -10.57 10.78 14.73
N ALA A 5 -9.70 11.05 15.68
CA ALA A 5 -9.40 10.18 16.81
C ALA A 5 -9.66 10.95 18.10
N PHE A 6 -10.45 10.38 19.01
CA PHE A 6 -10.76 10.94 20.32
C PHE A 6 -10.11 10.09 21.40
N CYS A 7 -9.50 10.71 22.40
CA CYS A 7 -8.87 9.96 23.50
C CYS A 7 -9.94 9.13 24.23
N ASP A 8 -9.64 7.85 24.47
CA ASP A 8 -10.47 7.01 25.32
C ASP A 8 -9.93 7.13 26.76
N ASN A 9 -10.60 7.95 27.57
CA ASN A 9 -10.23 8.32 28.96
C ASN A 9 -10.01 7.15 29.93
N THR A 10 -10.16 5.90 29.47
CA THR A 10 -10.05 4.69 30.27
C THR A 10 -8.70 3.97 30.13
N LYS A 11 -7.93 4.19 29.05
CA LYS A 11 -6.66 3.47 28.79
C LYS A 11 -5.65 4.32 28.03
N GLU A 12 -4.43 4.42 28.55
CA GLU A 12 -3.33 5.14 27.89
C GLU A 12 -3.11 4.64 26.45
N LYS A 13 -2.98 5.58 25.51
CA LYS A 13 -2.74 5.37 24.07
C LYS A 13 -3.89 4.73 23.27
N ARG A 14 -5.08 4.54 23.84
CA ARG A 14 -6.26 4.07 23.11
C ARG A 14 -7.14 5.25 22.67
N TYR A 15 -7.59 5.21 21.42
CA TYR A 15 -8.42 6.23 20.82
C TYR A 15 -9.63 5.62 20.11
N ILE A 16 -10.71 6.39 20.06
CA ILE A 16 -11.90 6.09 19.28
C ILE A 16 -11.82 6.83 17.95
N LEU A 17 -11.84 6.09 16.86
CA LEU A 17 -11.79 6.60 15.50
C LEU A 17 -13.21 6.77 14.94
N LEU A 18 -13.42 7.91 14.31
CA LEU A 18 -14.64 8.28 13.61
C LEU A 18 -14.30 8.80 12.22
N GLY A 19 -15.01 8.30 11.21
CA GLY A 19 -15.05 8.88 9.88
C GLY A 19 -14.76 7.89 8.77
N HIS A 20 -14.62 8.44 7.56
CA HIS A 20 -14.68 7.67 6.34
C HIS A 20 -13.30 7.38 5.73
N LYS A 21 -13.00 6.10 5.46
CA LYS A 21 -11.85 5.64 4.67
C LYS A 21 -12.31 5.35 3.24
N TRP A 22 -12.00 6.26 2.31
CA TRP A 22 -12.41 6.12 0.92
C TRP A 22 -11.82 4.89 0.19
N PHE A 23 -10.62 4.45 0.54
CA PHE A 23 -10.01 3.23 0.00
C PHE A 23 -9.33 2.44 1.10
N CYS A 24 -9.79 1.20 1.28
CA CYS A 24 -9.13 0.15 2.06
C CYS A 24 -8.98 -1.08 1.18
N SER A 25 -7.73 -1.45 0.89
CA SER A 25 -7.39 -2.72 0.26
C SER A 25 -7.29 -3.81 1.31
N ALA A 26 -7.62 -5.05 0.91
CA ALA A 26 -7.61 -6.20 1.79
C ALA A 26 -8.37 -5.96 3.12
N PRO A 27 -9.69 -5.62 3.08
CA PRO A 27 -10.44 -5.40 4.30
C PRO A 27 -10.50 -6.65 5.19
N MET A 28 -10.17 -7.84 4.67
CA MET A 28 -10.08 -9.08 5.44
C MET A 28 -8.90 -9.18 6.40
N SER A 29 -7.92 -8.27 6.32
CA SER A 29 -6.73 -8.26 7.17
C SER A 29 -7.04 -8.18 8.67
N ASP A 30 -6.14 -8.73 9.49
CA ASP A 30 -6.28 -8.77 10.95
C ASP A 30 -5.96 -7.44 11.64
N GLY A 31 -5.34 -6.50 10.93
CA GLY A 31 -5.09 -5.16 11.44
C GLY A 31 -4.74 -4.17 10.34
N PHE A 32 -4.85 -2.89 10.68
CA PHE A 32 -4.65 -1.77 9.76
C PHE A 32 -3.81 -0.68 10.42
N LEU A 33 -3.00 0.01 9.61
CA LEU A 33 -2.42 1.29 10.00
C LEU A 33 -3.28 2.41 9.43
N VAL A 34 -3.78 3.28 10.31
CA VAL A 34 -4.72 4.35 9.96
C VAL A 34 -4.14 5.68 10.43
N LEU A 35 -4.13 6.66 9.53
CA LEU A 35 -3.80 8.04 9.87
C LEU A 35 -5.09 8.79 10.22
N ALA A 36 -5.15 9.36 11.43
CA ALA A 36 -6.28 10.17 11.86
C ALA A 36 -5.77 11.42 12.61
N GLN A 37 -6.57 12.48 12.58
CA GLN A 37 -6.29 13.69 13.35
C GLN A 37 -6.82 13.51 14.78
N ILE A 38 -5.98 13.74 15.77
CA ILE A 38 -6.40 13.74 17.18
C ILE A 38 -7.21 15.00 17.45
N TYR A 39 -8.38 14.83 18.07
CA TYR A 39 -9.31 15.91 18.38
C TYR A 39 -9.46 16.04 19.90
N ASN A 40 -9.00 17.16 20.46
CA ASN A 40 -8.99 17.46 21.89
C ASN A 40 -9.61 18.85 22.12
N ASP A 41 -10.07 19.13 23.34
CA ASP A 41 -10.74 20.39 23.70
C ASP A 41 -9.90 21.65 23.43
N ASP A 42 -8.57 21.56 23.54
CA ASP A 42 -7.62 22.65 23.24
C ASP A 42 -7.59 23.06 21.75
N ASN A 43 -8.03 22.18 20.85
CA ASN A 43 -8.08 22.41 19.40
C ASN A 43 -9.45 22.86 18.91
N ILE A 44 -10.45 23.02 19.79
CA ILE A 44 -11.82 23.46 19.42
C ILE A 44 -11.83 24.92 18.94
N ASN A 45 -10.91 25.75 19.46
CA ASN A 45 -10.84 27.19 19.15
C ASN A 45 -9.74 27.55 18.14
N GLN A 46 -8.95 26.58 17.65
CA GLN A 46 -8.00 26.83 16.59
C GLN A 46 -8.68 26.68 15.23
N SER A 47 -9.00 27.80 14.60
CA SER A 47 -9.47 27.89 13.20
C SER A 47 -8.39 27.48 12.17
N SER A 48 -7.31 26.84 12.60
CA SER A 48 -6.26 26.33 11.72
C SER A 48 -6.60 24.92 11.22
N SER A 49 -7.19 24.92 10.03
CA SER A 49 -6.88 23.99 8.95
C SER A 49 -5.54 23.25 9.15
N TYR A 50 -5.58 21.91 9.27
CA TYR A 50 -4.44 20.98 9.25
C TYR A 50 -3.59 20.79 10.53
N SER A 51 -4.16 20.16 11.57
CA SER A 51 -3.33 19.40 12.51
C SER A 51 -2.70 18.18 11.80
N LYS A 52 -1.40 17.93 12.05
CA LYS A 52 -0.68 16.78 11.47
C LYS A 52 -1.31 15.47 11.98
N PRO A 53 -1.49 14.46 11.13
CA PRO A 53 -2.11 13.21 11.55
C PRO A 53 -1.19 12.39 12.46
N SER A 54 -1.81 11.62 13.35
CA SER A 54 -1.18 10.56 14.13
C SER A 54 -1.42 9.21 13.46
N CYS A 55 -0.56 8.23 13.72
CA CYS A 55 -0.71 6.86 13.21
C CYS A 55 -1.33 5.96 14.28
N PHE A 56 -2.29 5.15 13.88
CA PHE A 56 -2.99 4.23 14.76
C PHE A 56 -2.92 2.81 14.22
N PHE A 57 -2.61 1.86 15.09
CA PHE A 57 -2.89 0.45 14.85
C PHE A 57 -4.36 0.17 15.15
N VAL A 58 -5.10 -0.32 14.17
CA VAL A 58 -6.51 -0.69 14.27
C VAL A 58 -6.61 -2.20 14.05
N PRO A 59 -6.70 -3.03 15.11
CA PRO A 59 -6.88 -4.46 14.96
C PRO A 59 -8.31 -4.78 14.55
N ARG A 60 -8.50 -5.90 13.86
CA ARG A 60 -9.82 -6.44 13.53
C ARG A 60 -10.54 -7.01 14.74
N TRP A 61 -9.78 -7.60 15.66
CA TRP A 61 -10.27 -8.15 16.92
C TRP A 61 -9.69 -7.37 18.08
N LEU A 62 -10.55 -6.98 19.01
CA LEU A 62 -10.15 -6.30 20.24
C LEU A 62 -9.55 -7.31 21.23
N PRO A 63 -8.73 -6.86 22.19
CA PRO A 63 -8.14 -7.74 23.21
C PRO A 63 -9.16 -8.52 24.06
N ASN A 64 -10.40 -8.03 24.13
CA ASN A 64 -11.51 -8.71 24.83
C ASN A 64 -12.21 -9.78 23.95
N GLY A 65 -11.69 -10.09 22.76
CA GLY A 65 -12.25 -11.08 21.83
C GLY A 65 -13.42 -10.57 20.97
N GLN A 66 -13.88 -9.33 21.17
CA GLN A 66 -14.94 -8.75 20.35
C GLN A 66 -14.38 -8.24 19.02
N ARG A 67 -15.23 -8.16 17.98
CA ARG A 67 -14.85 -7.49 16.73
C ARG A 67 -14.72 -5.99 16.96
N ASN A 68 -13.66 -5.40 16.43
CA ASN A 68 -13.51 -3.96 16.40
C ASN A 68 -14.51 -3.38 15.37
N PRO A 69 -15.43 -2.48 15.75
CA PRO A 69 -16.48 -2.05 14.84
C PRO A 69 -15.91 -1.19 13.72
N PHE A 70 -16.03 -1.65 12.48
CA PHE A 70 -15.94 -0.82 11.27
C PHE A 70 -16.86 -1.43 10.21
N TYR A 71 -17.44 -0.57 9.37
CA TYR A 71 -18.50 -0.98 8.44
C TYR A 71 -18.01 -0.90 7.00
N ILE A 72 -18.11 -2.00 6.27
CA ILE A 72 -17.86 -2.03 4.82
C ILE A 72 -19.07 -1.40 4.14
N GLN A 73 -18.87 -0.23 3.51
CA GLN A 73 -19.96 0.47 2.82
C GLN A 73 -20.24 -0.14 1.45
N ARG A 74 -19.18 -0.33 0.66
CA ARG A 74 -19.24 -1.01 -0.64
C ARG A 74 -17.86 -1.50 -1.07
N LEU A 75 -17.86 -2.53 -1.93
CA LEU A 75 -16.67 -2.89 -2.69
C LEU A 75 -16.49 -1.92 -3.87
N LYS A 76 -15.24 -1.67 -4.23
CA LYS A 76 -14.89 -0.86 -5.40
C LYS A 76 -15.08 -1.68 -6.66
N ASP A 77 -15.77 -1.12 -7.65
CA ASP A 77 -15.71 -1.64 -9.02
C ASP A 77 -14.43 -1.11 -9.68
N LYS A 78 -13.49 -2.02 -9.96
CA LYS A 78 -12.14 -1.70 -10.41
C LYS A 78 -11.90 -2.18 -11.83
N VAL A 79 -11.16 -1.37 -12.60
CA VAL A 79 -10.69 -1.73 -13.95
C VAL A 79 -9.70 -2.92 -13.94
N GLY A 80 -8.96 -3.10 -12.85
CA GLY A 80 -7.99 -4.18 -12.67
C GLY A 80 -7.86 -4.62 -11.21
N ASN A 81 -6.98 -5.59 -10.95
CA ASN A 81 -6.79 -6.16 -9.61
C ASN A 81 -8.12 -6.57 -8.94
N ARG A 82 -9.06 -7.11 -9.73
CA ARG A 82 -10.45 -7.40 -9.31
C ARG A 82 -10.53 -8.54 -8.29
N SER A 83 -9.53 -9.42 -8.25
CA SER A 83 -9.41 -10.51 -7.27
C SER A 83 -9.07 -10.03 -5.86
N ASN A 84 -8.43 -8.86 -5.72
CA ASN A 84 -8.17 -8.27 -4.41
C ASN A 84 -9.37 -7.46 -3.96
N ALA A 85 -9.90 -7.69 -2.76
CA ALA A 85 -11.00 -6.87 -2.24
C ALA A 85 -10.50 -5.45 -1.91
N SER A 86 -11.16 -4.44 -2.48
CA SER A 86 -10.97 -3.04 -2.09
C SER A 86 -12.33 -2.44 -1.78
N CYS A 87 -12.43 -1.64 -0.72
CA CYS A 87 -13.70 -1.12 -0.24
C CYS A 87 -13.61 0.30 0.33
N GLU A 88 -14.78 0.86 0.61
CA GLU A 88 -14.96 2.02 1.49
C GLU A 88 -15.29 1.52 2.90
N LEU A 89 -14.61 2.04 3.92
CA LEU A 89 -14.89 1.75 5.32
C LEU A 89 -15.44 2.98 6.03
N GLU A 90 -16.42 2.75 6.90
CA GLU A 90 -16.87 3.74 7.88
C GLU A 90 -16.37 3.32 9.26
N PHE A 91 -15.60 4.19 9.90
CA PHE A 91 -15.22 4.07 11.29
C PHE A 91 -16.26 4.75 12.15
N ASN A 92 -16.86 3.98 13.06
CA ASN A 92 -17.81 4.47 14.04
C ASN A 92 -17.62 3.66 15.32
N ASN A 93 -17.08 4.31 16.34
CA ASN A 93 -16.60 3.70 17.58
C ASN A 93 -15.47 2.67 17.38
N THR A 94 -14.69 2.81 16.29
CA THR A 94 -13.56 1.92 15.99
C THR A 94 -12.40 2.21 16.93
N GLN A 95 -11.84 1.21 17.60
CA GLN A 95 -10.72 1.43 18.52
C GLN A 95 -9.39 1.37 17.78
N GLY A 96 -8.51 2.33 18.04
CA GLY A 96 -7.14 2.37 17.54
C GLY A 96 -6.14 2.66 18.66
N TRP A 97 -4.93 2.13 18.51
CA TRP A 97 -3.82 2.36 19.43
C TRP A 97 -2.81 3.27 18.78
N LEU A 98 -2.46 4.37 19.45
CA LEU A 98 -1.46 5.31 18.94
C LEU A 98 -0.11 4.61 18.76
N LEU A 99 0.43 4.70 17.55
CA LEU A 99 1.79 4.27 17.22
C LEU A 99 2.69 5.49 17.09
N GLY A 100 3.83 5.44 17.78
CA GLY A 100 4.76 6.56 17.85
C GLY A 100 4.22 7.73 18.67
N LYS A 101 4.62 8.95 18.30
CA LYS A 101 4.20 10.19 18.96
C LYS A 101 2.97 10.78 18.26
N GLU A 102 2.16 11.51 19.01
CA GLU A 102 1.09 12.32 18.42
C GLU A 102 1.68 13.24 17.34
N HIS A 103 0.93 13.45 16.25
CA HIS A 103 1.28 14.33 15.13
C HIS A 103 2.49 13.90 14.28
N ASP A 104 3.15 12.79 14.62
CA ASP A 104 4.25 12.21 13.85
C ASP A 104 3.79 11.03 12.96
N GLY A 105 2.49 10.87 12.73
CA GLY A 105 1.92 9.68 12.09
C GLY A 105 2.48 9.39 10.70
N VAL A 106 2.78 10.42 9.90
CA VAL A 106 3.39 10.26 8.57
C VAL A 106 4.80 9.64 8.68
N LYS A 107 5.60 10.06 9.67
CA LYS A 107 6.93 9.49 9.90
C LYS A 107 6.83 8.04 10.34
N VAL A 108 5.87 7.73 11.22
CA VAL A 108 5.66 6.36 11.74
C VAL A 108 5.29 5.39 10.63
N ILE A 109 4.47 5.81 9.67
CA ILE A 109 3.98 4.91 8.61
C ILE A 109 4.92 4.85 7.39
N ILE A 110 5.94 5.72 7.30
CA ILE A 110 6.76 5.86 6.10
C ILE A 110 7.59 4.60 5.80
N ASP A 111 8.03 3.89 6.85
CA ASP A 111 8.82 2.67 6.68
C ASP A 111 8.01 1.57 6.01
N MET A 112 6.74 1.40 6.43
CA MET A 112 5.81 0.50 5.75
C MET A 112 5.56 0.96 4.31
N ILE A 113 5.37 2.26 4.07
CA ILE A 113 5.18 2.79 2.71
C ILE A 113 6.39 2.48 1.81
N ASN A 114 7.61 2.63 2.32
CA ASN A 114 8.83 2.35 1.55
C ASN A 114 8.89 0.87 1.14
N GLY A 115 8.57 -0.06 2.05
CA GLY A 115 8.45 -1.48 1.72
C GLY A 115 7.41 -1.74 0.63
N THR A 116 6.20 -1.17 0.75
CA THR A 116 5.15 -1.37 -0.27
C THR A 116 5.49 -0.73 -1.63
N ARG A 117 6.34 0.31 -1.66
CA ARG A 117 6.84 0.91 -2.91
C ARG A 117 7.84 -0.01 -3.60
N LEU A 118 8.73 -0.66 -2.84
CA LEU A 118 9.61 -1.70 -3.38
C LEU A 118 8.80 -2.85 -3.98
N ASP A 119 7.80 -3.37 -3.27
CA ASP A 119 6.90 -4.41 -3.78
C ASP A 119 6.19 -4.00 -5.07
N SER A 120 5.75 -2.74 -5.15
CA SER A 120 5.09 -2.19 -6.33
C SER A 120 6.03 -2.13 -7.54
N ALA A 121 7.30 -1.74 -7.32
CA ALA A 121 8.32 -1.71 -8.37
C ALA A 121 8.63 -3.14 -8.85
N ILE A 122 8.87 -4.08 -7.93
CA ILE A 122 9.12 -5.49 -8.24
C ILE A 122 7.95 -6.09 -9.03
N SER A 123 6.71 -5.88 -8.56
CA SER A 123 5.51 -6.38 -9.23
C SER A 123 5.36 -5.82 -10.64
N SER A 124 5.70 -4.54 -10.84
CA SER A 124 5.65 -3.90 -12.16
C SER A 124 6.67 -4.53 -13.12
N ALA A 125 7.93 -4.73 -12.68
CA ALA A 125 8.95 -5.39 -13.49
C ALA A 125 8.57 -6.84 -13.84
N ALA A 126 8.00 -7.58 -12.89
CA ALA A 126 7.50 -8.93 -13.12
C ALA A 126 6.36 -8.97 -14.15
N LEU A 127 5.43 -8.01 -14.10
CA LEU A 127 4.34 -7.91 -15.08
C LEU A 127 4.84 -7.56 -16.49
N ILE A 128 5.83 -6.67 -16.61
CA ILE A 128 6.49 -6.37 -17.90
C ILE A 128 7.11 -7.65 -18.47
N ARG A 129 7.85 -8.40 -17.65
CA ARG A 129 8.43 -9.69 -18.05
C ARG A 129 7.35 -10.68 -18.50
N GLN A 130 6.27 -10.81 -17.73
CA GLN A 130 5.19 -11.72 -18.06
C GLN A 130 4.53 -11.34 -19.39
N ALA A 131 4.30 -10.05 -19.64
CA ALA A 131 3.76 -9.56 -20.90
C ALA A 131 4.67 -9.94 -22.09
N LEU A 132 5.99 -9.74 -21.95
CA LEU A 132 6.97 -10.15 -22.95
C LEU A 132 6.94 -11.66 -23.23
N VAL A 133 6.88 -12.49 -22.18
CA VAL A 133 6.81 -13.96 -22.32
C VAL A 133 5.57 -14.35 -23.13
N GLN A 134 4.40 -13.79 -22.79
CA GLN A 134 3.16 -14.05 -23.50
C GLN A 134 3.21 -13.56 -24.96
N ALA A 135 3.72 -12.36 -25.20
CA ALA A 135 3.87 -11.80 -26.55
C ALA A 135 4.83 -12.63 -27.42
N THR A 136 5.97 -13.04 -26.85
CA THR A 136 6.95 -13.89 -27.55
C THR A 136 6.37 -15.25 -27.87
N TRP A 137 5.63 -15.86 -26.93
CA TRP A 137 4.94 -17.11 -27.18
C TRP A 137 3.91 -16.97 -28.31
N HIS A 138 3.07 -15.94 -28.27
CA HIS A 138 2.06 -15.70 -29.31
C HIS A 138 2.70 -15.51 -30.70
N THR A 139 3.73 -14.67 -30.79
CA THR A 139 4.38 -14.33 -32.07
C THR A 139 5.16 -15.50 -32.68
N ARG A 140 5.60 -16.48 -31.88
CA ARG A 140 6.21 -17.73 -32.35
C ARG A 140 5.23 -18.67 -33.04
N HIS A 141 3.93 -18.56 -32.76
CA HIS A 141 2.92 -19.47 -33.28
C HIS A 141 1.97 -18.81 -34.27
N ARG A 142 1.73 -17.50 -34.13
CA ARG A 142 0.83 -16.76 -35.02
C ARG A 142 1.48 -16.45 -36.36
N LYS A 143 0.78 -16.79 -37.45
CA LYS A 143 1.13 -16.37 -38.82
C LYS A 143 0.25 -15.21 -39.29
N ALA A 144 0.84 -14.29 -40.04
CA ALA A 144 0.16 -13.26 -40.81
C ALA A 144 0.98 -12.97 -42.08
N PHE A 145 0.31 -12.64 -43.19
CA PHE A 145 1.00 -12.31 -44.45
C PHE A 145 2.03 -13.38 -44.89
N GLY A 146 1.66 -14.67 -44.72
CA GLY A 146 2.48 -15.80 -45.17
C GLY A 146 3.68 -16.19 -44.29
N ARG A 147 3.95 -15.49 -43.18
CA ARG A 147 5.08 -15.80 -42.27
C ARG A 147 4.66 -15.76 -40.81
N LEU A 148 5.41 -16.46 -39.95
CA LEU A 148 5.27 -16.31 -38.50
C LEU A 148 5.60 -14.87 -38.09
N LEU A 149 4.86 -14.32 -37.14
CA LEU A 149 5.05 -12.95 -36.68
C LEU A 149 6.47 -12.74 -36.14
N ILE A 150 7.03 -13.70 -35.41
CA ILE A 150 8.43 -13.63 -34.93
C ILE A 150 9.45 -13.51 -36.07
N ASN A 151 9.12 -13.92 -37.30
CA ASN A 151 10.01 -13.84 -38.45
C ASN A 151 9.83 -12.54 -39.25
N GLN A 152 8.88 -11.68 -38.89
CA GLN A 152 8.69 -10.40 -39.56
C GLN A 152 9.61 -9.32 -38.96
N PRO A 153 10.34 -8.54 -39.79
CA PRO A 153 11.33 -7.56 -39.30
C PRO A 153 10.77 -6.56 -38.29
N LEU A 154 9.61 -5.94 -38.59
CA LEU A 154 9.01 -4.94 -37.71
C LEU A 154 8.55 -5.55 -36.36
N MET A 155 7.98 -6.76 -36.39
CA MET A 155 7.59 -7.45 -35.16
C MET A 155 8.80 -7.79 -34.28
N LYS A 156 9.93 -8.19 -34.89
CA LYS A 156 11.17 -8.42 -34.14
C LYS A 156 11.63 -7.15 -33.42
N GLN A 157 11.56 -5.98 -34.07
CA GLN A 157 11.93 -4.71 -33.43
C GLN A 157 11.07 -4.44 -32.19
N VAL A 158 9.74 -4.56 -32.31
CA VAL A 158 8.83 -4.38 -31.16
C VAL A 158 9.15 -5.36 -30.03
N LEU A 159 9.42 -6.63 -30.33
CA LEU A 159 9.77 -7.62 -29.31
C LEU A 159 11.13 -7.33 -28.65
N ILE A 160 12.10 -6.80 -29.41
CA ILE A 160 13.41 -6.41 -28.87
C ILE A 160 13.25 -5.22 -27.92
N ASP A 161 12.45 -4.21 -28.26
CA ASP A 161 12.19 -3.07 -27.37
C ASP A 161 11.55 -3.53 -26.04
N LEU A 162 10.54 -4.40 -26.12
CA LEU A 162 9.92 -4.99 -24.93
C LEU A 162 10.90 -5.83 -24.10
N LEU A 163 11.81 -6.56 -24.76
CA LEU A 163 12.87 -7.32 -24.09
C LEU A 163 13.82 -6.40 -23.33
N LEU A 164 14.31 -5.34 -23.99
CA LEU A 164 15.22 -4.38 -23.39
C LEU A 164 14.60 -3.69 -22.17
N GLU A 165 13.36 -3.22 -22.30
CA GLU A 165 12.61 -2.63 -21.16
C GLU A 165 12.42 -3.63 -20.03
N SER A 166 12.13 -4.89 -20.35
CA SER A 166 11.98 -5.94 -19.33
C SER A 166 13.29 -6.23 -18.58
N GLU A 167 14.42 -6.30 -19.28
CA GLU A 167 15.73 -6.51 -18.65
C GLU A 167 16.16 -5.30 -17.82
N ALA A 168 15.96 -4.08 -18.35
CA ALA A 168 16.26 -2.84 -17.65
C ALA A 168 15.45 -2.72 -16.36
N ALA A 169 14.13 -2.93 -16.43
CA ALA A 169 13.25 -2.89 -15.28
C ALA A 169 13.65 -3.94 -14.22
N THR A 170 13.93 -5.18 -14.65
CA THR A 170 14.37 -6.26 -13.75
C THR A 170 15.68 -5.90 -13.04
N THR A 171 16.67 -5.42 -13.79
CA THR A 171 17.98 -5.05 -13.25
C THR A 171 17.85 -3.92 -12.23
N LEU A 172 17.05 -2.89 -12.56
CA LEU A 172 16.86 -1.73 -11.68
C LEU A 172 16.16 -2.12 -10.37
N VAL A 173 15.13 -2.95 -10.40
CA VAL A 173 14.42 -3.35 -9.18
C VAL A 173 15.29 -4.26 -8.30
N MET A 174 16.12 -5.12 -8.88
CA MET A 174 17.06 -5.95 -8.11
C MET A 174 18.17 -5.11 -7.47
N TYR A 175 18.64 -4.07 -8.16
CA TYR A 175 19.56 -3.10 -7.58
C TYR A 175 18.90 -2.32 -6.44
N LEU A 176 17.66 -1.84 -6.64
CA LEU A 176 16.89 -1.15 -5.60
C LEU A 176 16.66 -2.04 -4.37
N ALA A 177 16.35 -3.32 -4.56
CA ALA A 177 16.19 -4.28 -3.46
C ALA A 177 17.48 -4.43 -2.66
N THR A 178 18.62 -4.54 -3.34
CA THR A 178 19.94 -4.56 -2.67
C THR A 178 20.17 -3.30 -1.82
N LEU A 179 19.87 -2.12 -2.36
CA LEU A 179 19.99 -0.87 -1.60
C LEU A 179 19.04 -0.83 -0.40
N TYR A 180 17.81 -1.31 -0.57
CA TYR A 180 16.83 -1.39 0.49
C TYR A 180 17.34 -2.25 1.65
N ASP A 181 17.84 -3.46 1.37
CA ASP A 181 18.39 -4.38 2.37
C ASP A 181 19.61 -3.78 3.09
N LEU A 182 20.51 -3.12 2.36
CA LEU A 182 21.68 -2.45 2.96
C LEU A 182 21.26 -1.32 3.91
N THR A 183 20.29 -0.49 3.51
CA THR A 183 19.78 0.59 4.38
C THR A 183 19.09 0.04 5.62
N TYR A 184 18.33 -1.05 5.48
CA TYR A 184 17.68 -1.73 6.59
C TYR A 184 18.73 -2.25 7.58
N ASN A 185 19.71 -3.03 7.12
CA ASN A 185 20.75 -3.58 7.98
C ASN A 185 21.57 -2.51 8.71
N ASN A 186 21.89 -1.39 8.05
CA ASN A 186 22.62 -0.28 8.65
C ASN A 186 21.82 0.47 9.73
N MET A 187 20.49 0.51 9.66
CA MET A 187 19.67 1.12 10.71
C MET A 187 19.64 0.27 12.00
N TYR A 188 19.63 -1.06 11.89
CA TYR A 188 19.58 -1.93 13.06
C TYR A 188 20.95 -2.18 13.68
N SER A 189 22.03 -2.19 12.91
CA SER A 189 23.40 -2.31 13.45
C SER A 189 23.84 -1.07 14.24
N ASN A 190 23.38 0.13 13.86
CA ASN A 190 23.67 1.37 14.57
C ASN A 190 22.81 1.59 15.84
N ASN A 191 21.75 0.81 16.05
CA ASN A 191 20.89 0.88 17.25
C ASN A 191 21.27 -0.17 18.32
N THR A 192 22.32 -0.97 18.10
CA THR A 192 22.81 -2.02 19.01
C THR A 192 24.16 -1.71 19.66
N GLY A 193 24.66 -0.47 19.59
CA GLY A 193 25.86 0.00 20.28
C GLY A 193 25.54 1.15 21.23
#